data_AF-A0A9D8L4P8-F1
#
_entry.id   AF-A0A9D8L4P8-F1
#
_cell.length_a   1.000
_cell.length_b   1.000
_cell.length_c   1.000
_cell.angle_alpha   90.00
_cell.angle_beta   90.00
_cell.angle_gamma   90.00
#
_symmetry.space_group_name_H-M   'P 1'
#
loop_
_entity.id
_entity.type
_entity.pdbx_description
1 polymer ?
#
loop_
_entity_poly.entity_id
_entity_poly.type
_entity_poly.pdbx_seq_one_letter_code
_entity_poly.pdbx_strand_id
1 'polypeptide(L)'
;RPLDAARDLLSQTAHILAALAERLGRRKSLYRVVFDVLVAISAEAPERAAVEELLKDPDADPLDFQALDAAWEDEEVRFGPGAQGQGACGQEALIAKLRHARRAVEPAPSSPR
;
A
#
# COMPACT_ATOMS: atom_id res chain seq x y z
N ARG A 1 29.60 -25.67 -2.10
CA ARG A 1 28.91 -24.64 -1.31
C ARG A 1 27.66 -23.99 -1.95
N PRO A 2 27.25 -24.20 -3.22
CA PRO A 2 25.99 -23.60 -3.70
C PRO A 2 24.73 -24.29 -3.14
N LEU A 3 24.80 -25.60 -2.84
CA LEU A 3 23.66 -26.36 -2.33
C LEU A 3 23.25 -25.93 -0.92
N ASP A 4 24.21 -25.80 0.00
CA ASP A 4 23.93 -25.42 1.39
C ASP A 4 23.30 -24.02 1.46
N ALA A 5 23.87 -23.05 0.73
CA ALA A 5 23.31 -21.71 0.64
C ALA A 5 21.87 -21.68 0.07
N ALA A 6 21.57 -22.56 -0.90
CA ALA A 6 20.21 -22.67 -1.43
C ALA A 6 19.24 -23.26 -0.39
N ARG A 7 19.67 -24.26 0.38
CA ARG A 7 18.86 -24.86 1.45
C ARG A 7 18.60 -23.87 2.58
N ASP A 8 19.60 -23.09 2.96
CA ASP A 8 19.48 -22.03 3.97
C ASP A 8 18.50 -20.94 3.51
N LEU A 9 18.56 -20.53 2.24
CA LEU A 9 17.63 -19.56 1.67
C LEU A 9 16.19 -20.09 1.66
N LEU A 10 16.00 -21.38 1.32
CA LEU A 10 14.70 -22.03 1.40
C LEU A 10 14.18 -22.06 2.84
N SER A 11 15.03 -22.33 3.83
CA SER A 11 14.64 -22.32 5.25
C SER A 11 14.08 -20.97 5.69
N GLN A 12 14.67 -19.85 5.25
CA GLN A 12 14.19 -18.50 5.60
C GLN A 12 12.75 -18.24 5.16
N THR A 13 12.29 -18.91 4.10
CA THR A 13 10.94 -18.74 3.53
C THR A 13 10.04 -19.97 3.71
N ALA A 14 10.49 -20.99 4.46
CA ALA A 14 9.83 -22.29 4.55
C ALA A 14 8.36 -22.19 5.01
N HIS A 15 8.06 -21.31 5.97
CA HIS A 15 6.70 -21.10 6.47
C HIS A 15 5.77 -20.48 5.41
N ILE A 16 6.28 -19.57 4.57
CA ILE A 16 5.53 -19.01 3.42
C ILE A 16 5.26 -20.12 2.39
N LEU A 17 6.28 -20.92 2.06
CA LEU A 17 6.15 -22.02 1.11
C LEU A 17 5.12 -23.06 1.59
N ALA A 18 5.11 -23.39 2.88
CA ALA A 18 4.13 -24.28 3.49
C ALA A 18 2.71 -23.69 3.46
N ALA A 19 2.54 -22.40 3.76
CA ALA A 19 1.24 -21.74 3.68
C ALA A 19 0.70 -21.71 2.22
N LEU A 20 1.58 -21.50 1.24
CA LEU A 20 1.23 -21.59 -0.18
C LEU A 20 0.83 -23.00 -0.60
N ALA A 21 1.55 -24.03 -0.14
CA ALA A 21 1.21 -25.42 -0.40
C ALA A 21 -0.20 -25.77 0.11
N GLU A 22 -0.55 -25.30 1.31
CA GLU A 22 -1.89 -25.47 1.88
C GLU A 22 -2.98 -24.78 1.05
N ARG A 23 -2.79 -23.51 0.65
CA ARG A 23 -3.73 -22.78 -0.22
C ARG A 23 -3.90 -23.45 -1.59
N LEU A 24 -2.80 -23.88 -2.21
CA LEU A 24 -2.82 -24.64 -3.47
C LEU A 24 -3.53 -25.98 -3.32
N GLY A 25 -3.38 -26.64 -2.16
CA GLY A 25 -4.09 -27.85 -1.80
C GLY A 25 -5.61 -27.66 -1.73
N ARG A 26 -6.08 -26.59 -1.09
CA ARG A 26 -7.51 -26.22 -1.05
C ARG A 26 -8.09 -26.03 -2.46
N ARG A 27 -7.27 -25.51 -3.38
CA ARG A 27 -7.60 -25.29 -4.79
C ARG A 27 -7.37 -26.51 -5.69
N LYS A 28 -6.93 -27.66 -5.14
CA LYS A 28 -6.61 -28.90 -5.87
C LYS A 28 -5.57 -28.69 -6.98
N SER A 29 -4.64 -27.75 -6.79
CA SER A 29 -3.57 -27.49 -7.74
C SER A 29 -2.45 -28.51 -7.61
N LEU A 30 -1.99 -29.06 -8.74
CA LEU A 30 -0.83 -29.97 -8.79
C LEU A 30 0.47 -29.29 -8.35
N TYR A 31 0.54 -27.95 -8.44
CA TYR A 31 1.70 -27.19 -7.99
C TYR A 31 1.94 -27.29 -6.48
N ARG A 32 0.95 -27.71 -5.69
CA ARG A 32 1.15 -28.05 -4.27
C ARG A 32 2.38 -28.94 -4.08
N VAL A 33 2.53 -29.97 -4.91
CA VAL A 33 3.62 -30.95 -4.80
C VAL A 33 4.99 -30.29 -4.94
N VAL A 34 5.11 -29.27 -5.80
CA VAL A 34 6.36 -28.53 -5.96
C VAL A 34 6.73 -27.79 -4.68
N PHE A 35 5.76 -27.14 -4.05
CA PHE A 35 5.98 -26.43 -2.79
C PHE A 35 6.25 -27.39 -1.62
N ASP A 36 5.53 -28.51 -1.54
CA ASP A 36 5.80 -29.57 -0.55
C ASP A 36 7.25 -30.09 -0.67
N VAL A 37 7.76 -30.25 -1.91
CA VAL A 37 9.16 -30.66 -2.16
C VAL A 37 10.15 -29.57 -1.78
N LEU A 38 9.88 -28.29 -2.06
CA LEU A 38 10.75 -27.19 -1.66
C LEU A 38 10.89 -27.10 -0.14
N VAL A 39 9.78 -27.30 0.59
CA VAL A 39 9.77 -27.38 2.06
C VAL A 39 10.52 -28.62 2.55
N ALA A 40 10.45 -29.76 1.84
CA ALA A 40 11.21 -30.94 2.20
C ALA A 40 12.73 -30.80 1.97
N ILE A 41 13.14 -29.91 1.05
CA ILE A 41 14.55 -29.67 0.71
C ILE A 41 15.18 -28.61 1.62
N SER A 42 14.39 -27.73 2.27
CA SER A 42 14.93 -26.71 3.17
C SER A 42 15.73 -27.35 4.31
N ALA A 43 16.75 -26.63 4.79
CA ALA A 43 17.59 -27.13 5.87
C ALA A 43 16.82 -27.27 7.19
N GLU A 44 15.77 -26.46 7.38
CA GLU A 44 14.93 -26.47 8.57
C GLU A 44 13.45 -26.58 8.21
N ALA A 45 12.68 -27.20 9.09
CA ALA A 45 11.24 -27.31 8.96
C ALA A 45 10.56 -25.95 9.25
N PRO A 46 9.43 -25.65 8.59
CA PRO A 46 8.71 -24.40 8.83
C PRO A 46 8.17 -24.33 10.26
N GLU A 47 8.29 -23.16 10.87
CA GLU A 47 7.68 -22.91 12.18
C GLU A 47 6.15 -22.96 12.05
N ARG A 48 5.53 -23.90 12.75
CA ARG A 48 4.09 -24.16 12.62
C ARG A 48 3.23 -22.98 13.05
N ALA A 49 3.63 -22.24 14.08
CA ALA A 49 2.92 -21.05 14.53
C ALA A 49 2.89 -19.96 13.45
N ALA A 50 4.00 -19.75 12.73
CA ALA A 50 4.06 -18.81 11.61
C ALA A 50 3.19 -19.26 10.42
N VAL A 51 3.15 -20.56 10.12
CA VAL A 51 2.26 -21.11 9.08
C VAL A 51 0.80 -20.90 9.46
N GLU A 52 0.42 -21.20 10.70
CA GLU A 52 -0.94 -21.03 11.20
C GLU A 52 -1.37 -19.57 11.17
N GLU A 53 -0.49 -18.64 11.52
CA GLU A 53 -0.74 -17.19 11.40
C GLU A 53 -1.08 -16.79 9.96
N LEU A 54 -0.26 -17.21 8.98
CA LEU A 54 -0.47 -16.90 7.55
C LEU A 54 -1.76 -17.51 6.97
N LEU A 55 -2.26 -18.58 7.58
CA LEU A 55 -3.49 -19.26 7.15
C LEU A 55 -4.75 -18.68 7.80
N LYS A 56 -4.64 -17.77 8.77
CA LYS A 56 -5.78 -17.03 9.33
C LYS A 56 -6.39 -16.09 8.31
N ASP A 57 -5.55 -15.49 7.47
CA ASP A 57 -6.02 -14.62 6.40
C ASP A 57 -6.83 -15.42 5.38
N PRO A 58 -8.00 -14.90 4.96
CA PRO A 58 -8.83 -15.58 3.97
C PRO A 58 -8.05 -15.75 2.66
N ASP A 59 -8.22 -16.92 2.04
CA ASP A 59 -7.65 -17.21 0.73
C ASP A 59 -8.58 -16.64 -0.36
N ALA A 60 -8.48 -15.34 -0.60
CA ALA A 60 -9.27 -14.63 -1.61
C ALA A 60 -9.10 -15.26 -3.00
N ASP A 61 -10.15 -15.21 -3.83
CA ASP A 61 -10.07 -15.72 -5.20
C ASP A 61 -9.14 -14.82 -6.04
N PRO A 62 -8.01 -15.34 -6.57
CA PRO A 62 -7.10 -14.57 -7.42
C PRO A 62 -7.74 -14.22 -8.77
N LEU A 63 -8.90 -14.79 -9.12
CA LEU A 63 -9.65 -14.45 -10.32
C LEU A 63 -10.75 -13.39 -10.07
N ASP A 64 -10.90 -12.91 -8.84
CA ASP A 64 -11.76 -11.76 -8.55
C ASP A 64 -11.04 -10.45 -8.85
N PHE A 65 -11.08 -10.05 -10.13
CA PHE A 65 -10.44 -8.83 -10.60
C PHE A 65 -11.07 -7.57 -9.99
N GLN A 66 -12.35 -7.57 -9.64
CA GLN A 66 -12.99 -6.40 -9.03
C GLN A 66 -12.49 -6.18 -7.60
N ALA A 67 -12.33 -7.26 -6.83
CA ALA A 67 -11.72 -7.18 -5.50
C ALA A 67 -10.26 -6.74 -5.57
N LEU A 68 -9.51 -7.20 -6.57
CA LEU A 68 -8.14 -6.74 -6.80
C LEU A 68 -8.10 -5.26 -7.16
N ASP A 69 -8.93 -4.80 -8.09
CA ASP A 69 -8.98 -3.38 -8.48
C ASP A 69 -9.32 -2.50 -7.27
N ALA A 70 -10.31 -2.90 -6.46
CA ALA A 70 -10.70 -2.16 -5.26
C ALA A 70 -9.61 -2.14 -4.16
N ALA A 71 -8.84 -3.23 -4.02
CA ALA A 71 -7.77 -3.31 -3.01
C ALA A 71 -6.55 -2.44 -3.37
N TRP A 72 -6.37 -2.10 -4.65
CA TRP A 72 -5.23 -1.34 -5.17
C TRP A 72 -5.63 0.05 -5.71
N GLU A 73 -6.88 0.48 -5.50
CA GLU A 73 -7.34 1.81 -5.85
C GLU A 73 -6.69 2.84 -4.91
N ASP A 74 -5.69 3.57 -5.42
CA ASP A 74 -5.05 4.66 -4.69
C ASP A 74 -6.01 5.85 -4.53
N GLU A 75 -5.93 6.51 -3.36
CA GLU A 75 -6.61 7.78 -3.14
C GLU A 75 -6.15 8.84 -4.14
N GLU A 76 -7.09 9.66 -4.62
CA GLU A 76 -6.80 10.72 -5.58
C GLU A 76 -5.67 11.63 -5.07
N VAL A 77 -4.53 11.64 -5.78
CA VAL A 77 -3.44 12.56 -5.47
C VAL A 77 -3.86 13.97 -5.86
N ARG A 78 -4.34 14.73 -4.88
CA ARG A 78 -4.72 16.13 -5.10
C ARG A 78 -3.47 17.00 -5.11
N PHE A 79 -3.31 17.77 -6.18
CA PHE A 79 -2.28 18.80 -6.29
C PHE A 79 -2.91 20.20 -6.25
N GLY A 80 -2.26 21.14 -5.58
CA GLY A 80 -2.63 22.55 -5.59
C GLY A 80 -3.19 23.10 -4.27
N PRO A 81 -3.46 24.42 -4.22
CA PRO A 81 -3.92 25.09 -3.00
C PRO A 81 -5.33 24.62 -2.64
N GLY A 82 -5.41 23.68 -1.69
CA GLY A 82 -6.64 22.97 -1.30
C GLY A 82 -6.44 21.47 -1.09
N ALA A 83 -5.30 20.91 -1.51
CA ALA A 83 -4.93 19.51 -1.32
C ALA A 83 -4.61 19.13 0.14
N GLN A 84 -4.28 20.13 0.97
CA GLN A 84 -4.14 20.00 2.42
C GLN A 84 -4.98 21.12 3.02
N GLY A 85 -5.82 20.79 4.01
CA GLY A 85 -6.82 21.69 4.59
C GLY A 85 -6.32 23.14 4.72
N GLN A 86 -7.11 24.05 4.15
CA GLN A 86 -7.13 25.50 4.44
C GLN A 86 -5.75 26.15 4.64
N GLY A 87 -5.11 26.59 3.54
CA GLY A 87 -3.82 27.28 3.64
C GLY A 87 -3.51 28.23 2.48
N ALA A 88 -3.64 29.53 2.74
CA ALA A 88 -2.93 30.67 2.14
C ALA A 88 -3.07 31.02 0.63
N CYS A 89 -3.63 30.19 -0.24
CA CYS A 89 -3.82 30.52 -1.67
C CYS A 89 -5.23 30.25 -2.20
N GLY A 90 -6.24 30.22 -1.33
CA GLY A 90 -7.64 30.12 -1.72
C GLY A 90 -8.20 31.42 -2.30
N GLN A 91 -9.36 31.32 -2.97
CA GLN A 91 -10.12 32.45 -3.55
C GLN A 91 -10.29 33.62 -2.55
N GLU A 92 -10.44 33.31 -1.26
CA GLU A 92 -10.56 34.32 -0.20
C GLU A 92 -9.29 35.16 -0.01
N ALA A 93 -8.10 34.57 -0.10
CA ALA A 93 -6.84 35.30 -0.02
C ALA A 93 -6.65 36.22 -1.24
N LEU A 94 -7.12 35.79 -2.43
CA LEU A 94 -7.14 36.61 -3.64
C LEU A 94 -8.12 37.78 -3.50
N ILE A 95 -9.34 37.51 -3.01
CA ILE A 95 -10.35 38.55 -2.75
C ILE A 95 -9.84 39.55 -1.71
N ALA A 96 -9.17 39.09 -0.65
CA ALA A 96 -8.57 39.96 0.37
C ALA A 96 -7.48 40.88 -0.23
N LYS A 97 -6.60 40.33 -1.07
CA LYS A 97 -5.57 41.12 -1.79
C LYS A 97 -6.20 42.16 -2.72
N LEU A 98 -7.25 41.81 -3.46
CA LEU A 98 -7.98 42.74 -4.34
C LEU A 98 -8.64 43.88 -3.56
N ARG A 99 -9.27 43.60 -2.41
CA ARG A 99 -9.84 44.64 -1.54
C ARG A 99 -8.77 45.58 -0.99
N HIS A 100 -7.62 45.05 -0.58
CA HIS A 100 -6.51 45.86 -0.07
C HIS A 100 -5.95 46.80 -1.14
N ALA A 101 -5.76 46.30 -2.38
CA ALA A 101 -5.33 47.12 -3.50
C ALA A 101 -6.33 48.26 -3.80
N ARG A 102 -7.64 48.00 -3.70
CA ARG A 102 -8.68 49.01 -3.99
C ARG A 102 -8.73 50.15 -2.98
N ARG A 103 -8.41 49.90 -1.70
CA ARG A 103 -8.28 50.96 -0.67
C ARG A 103 -7.05 51.83 -0.87
N ALA A 104 -5.93 51.27 -1.32
CA ALA A 104 -4.70 52.02 -1.53
C ALA A 104 -4.79 53.02 -2.70
N VAL A 105 -5.77 52.85 -3.60
CA VAL A 105 -6.02 53.72 -4.74
C VAL A 105 -6.92 54.91 -4.40
N GLU A 106 -7.66 54.90 -3.28
CA GLU A 106 -8.36 56.10 -2.82
C GLU A 106 -7.35 57.08 -2.17
N PRO A 107 -7.09 58.27 -2.76
CA PRO A 107 -6.19 59.24 -2.16
C PRO A 107 -6.82 59.79 -0.88
N ALA A 108 -6.01 59.87 0.19
CA ALA A 108 -6.42 60.44 1.47
C ALA A 108 -6.99 61.87 1.29
N PRO A 109 -8.12 62.22 1.92
CA PRO A 109 -8.70 63.56 1.80
C PRO A 109 -7.74 64.61 2.38
N SER A 110 -7.42 65.63 1.60
CA SER A 110 -6.58 66.76 2.00
C SER A 110 -7.26 67.55 3.13
N SER A 111 -6.60 67.70 4.27
CA SER A 111 -7.09 68.52 5.39
C SER A 111 -7.02 70.02 5.05
N PRO A 112 -8.10 70.80 5.20
CA PRO A 112 -8.01 72.26 5.11
C PRO A 112 -7.37 72.86 6.37
N ARG A 113 -6.55 73.89 6.18
CA ARG A 113 -6.02 74.79 7.24
C ARG A 113 -7.08 75.80 7.67
#